data_AF-A0AAN5D1J2-F1
#
_entry.id   AF-A0AAN5D1J2-F1
#
_cell.length_a   1.000
_cell.length_b   1.000
_cell.length_c   1.000
_cell.angle_alpha   90.00
_cell.angle_beta   90.00
_cell.angle_gamma   90.00
#
_symmetry.space_group_name_H-M   'P 1'
#
loop_
_entity.id
_entity.type
_entity.pdbx_description
1 polymer ?
#
loop_
_entity_poly.entity_id
_entity_poly.type
_entity_poly.pdbx_seq_one_letter_code
_entity_poly.pdbx_strand_id
1 'polypeptide(L)'
;MGLLNGVIYPLPDVRGKLLVGRSIMVHSRMALPIKRGSTGFMQIWSPIVEWLGARVVSDTSLADWTPASNVTSLPDFEILLTDSSCPPEIVKKLKRARKEVVSSEWLIQSIIMGSCPDCSAHRRFRYDSGIEPAKKRTSRSR
;
A
#
# COMPACT_ATOMS: atom_id res chain seq x y z
N MET A 1 18.21 3.02 10.91
CA MET A 1 17.31 2.69 12.03
C MET A 1 15.94 2.35 11.46
N GLY A 2 15.49 1.10 11.60
CA GLY A 2 14.13 0.67 11.29
C GLY A 2 13.16 1.36 12.22
N LEU A 3 12.22 2.13 11.66
CA LEU A 3 11.31 2.96 12.47
C LEU A 3 10.37 2.12 13.35
N LEU A 4 10.21 0.82 13.03
CA LEU A 4 9.26 -0.06 13.71
C LEU A 4 9.90 -1.05 14.68
N ASN A 5 11.20 -1.35 14.53
CA ASN A 5 11.89 -2.35 15.34
C ASN A 5 13.15 -1.84 16.05
N GLY A 6 13.55 -0.58 15.82
CA GLY A 6 14.73 0.01 16.44
C GLY A 6 16.07 -0.58 15.98
N VAL A 7 16.07 -1.43 14.96
CA VAL A 7 17.29 -2.08 14.44
C VAL A 7 18.02 -1.14 13.49
N ILE A 8 19.34 -1.05 13.58
CA ILE A 8 20.15 -0.30 12.61
C ILE A 8 20.34 -1.17 11.36
N TYR A 9 19.81 -0.71 10.23
CA TYR A 9 20.05 -1.31 8.93
C TYR A 9 21.11 -0.50 8.18
N PRO A 10 22.12 -1.16 7.57
CA PRO A 10 23.07 -0.49 6.71
C PRO A 10 22.37 0.05 5.47
N LEU A 11 22.88 1.17 4.92
CA LEU A 11 22.37 1.69 3.66
C LEU A 11 22.64 0.66 2.55
N PRO A 12 21.65 0.34 1.70
CA PRO A 12 21.86 -0.64 0.63
C PRO A 12 22.95 -0.17 -0.35
N ASP A 13 23.87 -1.07 -0.70
CA ASP A 13 24.98 -0.81 -1.62
C ASP A 13 24.53 -0.49 -3.06
N VAL A 14 23.33 -0.97 -3.44
CA VAL A 14 22.77 -0.76 -4.77
C VAL A 14 21.44 -0.04 -4.67
N ARG A 15 21.42 1.24 -5.08
CA ARG A 15 20.20 2.03 -5.20
C ARG A 15 19.38 1.52 -6.40
N GLY A 16 18.06 1.42 -6.24
CA GLY A 16 17.13 1.18 -7.35
C GLY A 16 16.92 -0.27 -7.80
N LYS A 17 17.24 -1.28 -6.97
CA LYS A 17 16.97 -2.70 -7.29
C LYS A 17 16.01 -3.44 -6.36
N LEU A 18 15.46 -2.75 -5.36
CA LEU A 18 14.68 -3.37 -4.28
C LEU A 18 13.42 -4.08 -4.78
N LEU A 19 12.80 -3.56 -5.84
CA LEU A 19 11.52 -4.03 -6.37
C LEU A 19 11.63 -4.55 -7.81
N VAL A 20 12.85 -4.86 -8.28
CA VAL A 20 13.07 -5.40 -9.63
C VAL A 20 12.27 -6.69 -9.82
N GLY A 21 11.55 -6.78 -10.93
CA GLY A 21 10.71 -7.92 -11.27
C GLY A 21 9.33 -7.90 -10.63
N ARG A 22 9.03 -6.93 -9.74
CA ARG A 22 7.70 -6.80 -9.15
C ARG A 22 6.82 -5.84 -9.92
N SER A 23 5.55 -6.16 -9.95
CA SER A 23 4.49 -5.32 -10.49
C SER A 23 3.65 -4.76 -9.36
N ILE A 24 3.59 -3.43 -9.26
CA ILE A 24 2.93 -2.74 -8.15
C ILE A 24 1.93 -1.74 -8.70
N MET A 25 0.71 -1.80 -8.20
CA MET A 25 -0.30 -0.78 -8.44
C MET A 25 -0.31 0.20 -7.28
N VAL A 26 -0.32 1.50 -7.57
CA VAL A 26 -0.43 2.56 -6.55
C VAL A 26 -1.81 3.20 -6.71
N HIS A 27 -2.64 3.11 -5.68
CA HIS A 27 -3.99 3.66 -5.69
C HIS A 27 -4.30 4.42 -4.41
N SER A 28 -5.08 5.49 -4.52
CA SER A 28 -5.78 6.10 -3.40
C SER A 28 -6.99 6.86 -3.92
N ARG A 29 -8.14 6.72 -3.23
CA ARG A 29 -9.33 7.56 -3.50
C ARG A 29 -9.15 8.98 -2.96
N MET A 30 -8.11 9.24 -2.18
CA MET A 30 -7.67 10.57 -1.77
C MET A 30 -6.69 11.18 -2.79
N ALA A 31 -7.02 11.03 -4.08
CA ALA A 31 -6.18 11.47 -5.19
C ALA A 31 -6.00 12.99 -5.27
N LEU A 32 -6.95 13.76 -4.70
CA LEU A 32 -6.91 15.22 -4.71
C LEU A 32 -6.16 15.76 -3.49
N PRO A 33 -5.28 16.77 -3.69
CA PRO A 33 -4.75 17.58 -2.61
C PRO A 33 -5.88 18.09 -1.72
N ILE A 34 -5.96 17.62 -0.47
CA ILE A 34 -6.94 18.13 0.51
C ILE A 34 -6.67 19.62 0.79
N LYS A 35 -5.45 20.09 0.51
CA LYS A 35 -5.01 21.48 0.64
C LYS A 35 -4.29 21.92 -0.64
N ARG A 36 -4.46 23.19 -1.04
CA ARG A 36 -3.63 23.79 -2.11
C ARG A 36 -2.15 23.59 -1.75
N GLY A 37 -1.39 22.91 -2.62
CA GLY A 37 0.03 22.64 -2.44
C GLY A 37 0.39 21.28 -1.83
N SER A 38 -0.55 20.42 -1.42
CA SER A 38 -0.22 19.05 -1.01
C SER A 38 -0.08 18.12 -2.22
N THR A 39 0.95 17.28 -2.27
CA THR A 39 1.12 16.26 -3.30
C THR A 39 0.24 15.05 -2.99
N GLY A 40 -0.53 14.56 -3.98
CA GLY A 40 -1.40 13.40 -3.81
C GLY A 40 -0.61 12.10 -3.61
N PHE A 41 -1.23 11.10 -2.97
CA PHE A 41 -0.58 9.82 -2.64
C PHE A 41 0.12 9.18 -3.85
N MET A 42 -0.58 9.06 -4.98
CA MET A 42 -0.03 8.45 -6.19
C MET A 42 1.14 9.25 -6.78
N GLN A 43 1.12 10.58 -6.66
CA GLN A 43 2.15 11.46 -7.20
C GLN A 43 3.46 11.38 -6.38
N ILE A 44 3.37 10.98 -5.10
CA ILE A 44 4.55 10.71 -4.27
C ILE A 44 5.06 9.29 -4.53
N TRP A 45 4.19 8.28 -4.46
CA TRP A 45 4.65 6.89 -4.36
C TRP A 45 4.94 6.23 -5.70
N SER A 46 4.21 6.57 -6.77
CA SER A 46 4.47 6.00 -8.10
C SER A 46 5.91 6.20 -8.58
N PRO A 47 6.49 7.42 -8.57
CA PRO A 47 7.87 7.62 -9.00
C PRO A 47 8.89 6.93 -8.09
N ILE A 48 8.58 6.81 -6.78
CA ILE A 48 9.46 6.09 -5.83
C ILE A 48 9.47 4.59 -6.15
N VAL A 49 8.30 3.99 -6.39
CA VAL A 49 8.18 2.57 -6.74
C VAL A 49 8.91 2.27 -8.06
N GLU A 50 8.75 3.13 -9.06
CA GLU A 50 9.45 3.02 -10.34
C GLU A 50 10.98 3.16 -10.16
N TRP A 51 11.43 4.15 -9.37
CA TRP A 51 12.84 4.34 -9.06
C TRP A 51 13.47 3.15 -8.31
N LEU A 52 12.68 2.40 -7.55
CA LEU A 52 13.10 1.17 -6.87
C LEU A 52 13.13 -0.06 -7.79
N GLY A 53 12.76 0.09 -9.06
CA GLY A 53 12.84 -0.92 -10.10
C GLY A 53 11.57 -1.73 -10.35
N ALA A 54 10.43 -1.36 -9.73
CA ALA A 54 9.16 -2.02 -9.98
C ALA A 54 8.46 -1.49 -11.24
N ARG A 55 7.67 -2.35 -11.88
CA ARG A 55 6.72 -1.94 -12.91
C ARG A 55 5.48 -1.35 -12.23
N VAL A 56 5.24 -0.05 -12.41
CA VAL A 56 4.03 0.62 -11.91
C VAL A 56 2.87 0.34 -12.86
N VAL A 57 1.79 -0.25 -12.33
CA VAL A 57 0.56 -0.53 -13.10
C VAL A 57 -0.44 0.60 -12.89
N SER A 58 -1.02 1.09 -14.00
CA SER A 58 -1.95 2.21 -14.00
C SER A 58 -3.20 1.94 -13.16
N ASP A 59 -3.60 2.94 -12.37
CA ASP A 59 -4.79 2.92 -11.52
C ASP A 59 -6.12 2.92 -12.30
N THR A 60 -6.08 3.27 -13.60
CA THR A 60 -7.27 3.21 -14.46
C THR A 60 -7.92 1.83 -14.45
N SER A 61 -7.12 0.76 -14.30
CA SER A 61 -7.62 -0.60 -14.20
C SER A 61 -8.31 -0.95 -12.87
N LEU A 62 -8.13 -0.14 -11.81
CA LEU A 62 -8.83 -0.30 -10.54
C LEU A 62 -10.15 0.50 -10.49
N ALA A 63 -10.25 1.60 -11.24
CA ALA A 63 -11.50 2.33 -11.43
C ALA A 63 -12.58 1.44 -12.09
N ASP A 64 -12.14 0.54 -12.99
CA ASP A 64 -13.00 -0.49 -13.59
C ASP A 64 -13.40 -1.59 -12.58
N TRP A 65 -12.84 -1.61 -11.38
CA TRP A 65 -13.06 -2.60 -10.33
C TRP A 65 -14.00 -2.11 -9.22
N THR A 66 -15.02 -1.33 -9.59
CA THR A 66 -16.10 -0.97 -8.65
C THR A 66 -16.88 -2.21 -8.16
N PRO A 67 -17.57 -2.12 -7.01
CA PRO A 67 -18.45 -3.20 -6.55
C PRO A 67 -19.52 -3.61 -7.58
N ALA A 68 -19.93 -2.67 -8.45
CA ALA A 68 -20.93 -2.86 -9.50
C ALA A 68 -20.34 -3.37 -10.83
N SER A 69 -19.02 -3.47 -10.95
CA SER A 69 -18.36 -3.90 -12.18
C SER A 69 -18.28 -5.42 -12.29
N ASN A 70 -18.69 -5.93 -13.45
CA ASN A 70 -18.62 -7.34 -13.82
C ASN A 70 -17.24 -7.74 -14.40
N VAL A 71 -16.24 -6.86 -14.31
CA VAL A 71 -14.90 -7.12 -14.85
C VAL A 71 -14.31 -8.37 -14.16
N THR A 72 -14.07 -9.39 -14.98
CA THR A 72 -13.64 -10.72 -14.54
C THR A 72 -12.10 -10.84 -14.51
N SER A 73 -11.39 -10.01 -15.28
CA SER A 73 -9.94 -10.01 -15.37
C SER A 73 -9.31 -9.00 -14.41
N LEU A 74 -8.45 -9.49 -13.53
CA LEU A 74 -7.65 -8.65 -12.65
C LEU A 74 -6.55 -7.94 -13.44
N PRO A 75 -6.19 -6.70 -13.05
CA PRO A 75 -5.01 -6.06 -13.59
C PRO A 75 -3.77 -6.86 -13.19
N ASP A 76 -2.78 -6.90 -14.08
CA ASP A 76 -1.55 -7.69 -13.94
C ASP A 76 -0.54 -7.01 -12.98
N PHE A 77 -0.81 -7.11 -11.69
CA PHE A 77 0.09 -6.68 -10.60
C PHE A 77 0.14 -7.69 -9.44
N GLU A 78 1.21 -7.67 -8.65
CA GLU A 78 1.37 -8.52 -7.46
C GLU A 78 0.95 -7.81 -6.17
N ILE A 79 1.29 -6.52 -6.06
CA ILE A 79 1.09 -5.73 -4.83
C ILE A 79 0.26 -4.49 -5.13
N LEU A 80 -0.79 -4.24 -4.34
CA LEU A 80 -1.49 -2.98 -4.27
C LEU A 80 -0.93 -2.14 -3.11
N LEU A 81 -0.32 -1.01 -3.44
CA LEU A 81 0.08 0.03 -2.50
C LEU A 81 -1.06 1.05 -2.36
N THR A 82 -1.70 1.11 -1.21
CA THR A 82 -2.88 1.96 -0.98
C THR A 82 -3.00 2.44 0.46
N ASP A 83 -3.86 3.42 0.69
CA ASP A 83 -4.23 3.89 2.03
C ASP A 83 -5.63 3.39 2.46
N SER A 84 -6.09 3.89 3.61
CA SER A 84 -7.36 3.55 4.24
C SER A 84 -8.59 3.92 3.41
N SER A 85 -8.41 4.69 2.33
CA SER A 85 -9.49 5.00 1.41
C SER A 85 -9.85 3.82 0.49
N CYS A 86 -9.04 2.76 0.41
CA CYS A 86 -9.35 1.59 -0.40
C CYS A 86 -10.63 0.86 0.07
N PRO A 87 -11.60 0.55 -0.81
CA PRO A 87 -12.79 -0.18 -0.39
C PRO A 87 -12.46 -1.60 0.08
N PRO A 88 -13.01 -2.05 1.23
CA PRO A 88 -12.80 -3.41 1.72
C PRO A 88 -13.18 -4.52 0.73
N GLU A 89 -14.18 -4.27 -0.12
CA GLU A 89 -14.61 -5.22 -1.15
C GLU A 89 -13.54 -5.43 -2.24
N ILE A 90 -12.81 -4.38 -2.64
CA ILE A 90 -11.67 -4.51 -3.56
C ILE A 90 -10.58 -5.34 -2.90
N VAL A 91 -10.26 -5.05 -1.64
CA VAL A 91 -9.25 -5.79 -0.88
C VAL A 91 -9.60 -7.28 -0.77
N LYS A 92 -10.86 -7.62 -0.50
CA LYS A 92 -11.32 -9.01 -0.48
C LYS A 92 -11.11 -9.70 -1.83
N LYS A 93 -11.47 -9.04 -2.94
CA LYS A 93 -11.28 -9.60 -4.28
C LYS A 93 -9.79 -9.83 -4.59
N LEU A 94 -8.92 -8.87 -4.26
CA LEU A 94 -7.47 -8.98 -4.47
C LEU A 94 -6.84 -10.10 -3.64
N LYS A 95 -7.23 -10.23 -2.37
CA LYS A 95 -6.75 -11.32 -1.51
C LYS A 95 -7.17 -12.70 -2.03
N ARG A 96 -8.39 -12.85 -2.54
CA ARG A 96 -8.84 -14.10 -3.20
C ARG A 96 -7.98 -14.46 -4.40
N ALA A 97 -7.46 -13.45 -5.08
CA ALA A 97 -6.54 -13.61 -6.20
C ALA A 97 -5.06 -13.70 -5.81
N ARG A 98 -4.76 -13.87 -4.51
CA ARG A 98 -3.40 -13.94 -3.95
C ARG A 98 -2.54 -12.71 -4.26
N LYS A 99 -3.18 -11.54 -4.38
CA LYS A 99 -2.50 -10.24 -4.49
C LYS A 99 -2.37 -9.64 -3.08
N GLU A 100 -1.21 -9.03 -2.83
CA GLU A 100 -0.93 -8.37 -1.56
C GLU A 100 -1.49 -6.95 -1.53
N VAL A 101 -1.95 -6.51 -0.36
CA VAL A 101 -2.47 -5.14 -0.17
C VAL A 101 -1.79 -4.51 1.02
N VAL A 102 -1.02 -3.46 0.77
CA VAL A 102 -0.12 -2.84 1.76
C VAL A 102 -0.25 -1.32 1.79
N SER A 103 0.17 -0.73 2.90
CA SER A 103 0.29 0.71 3.11
C SER A 103 1.66 1.24 2.64
N SER A 104 1.77 2.56 2.53
CA SER A 104 3.06 3.24 2.31
C SER A 104 4.12 2.89 3.35
N GLU A 105 3.74 2.50 4.57
CA GLU A 105 4.69 2.10 5.62
C GLU A 105 5.49 0.85 5.23
N TRP A 106 4.87 -0.10 4.53
CA TRP A 106 5.58 -1.28 4.05
C TRP A 106 6.70 -0.89 3.07
N LEU A 107 6.43 0.06 2.17
CA LEU A 107 7.41 0.57 1.23
C LEU A 107 8.52 1.34 1.94
N ILE A 108 8.17 2.21 2.90
CA ILE A 108 9.13 2.97 3.71
C ILE A 108 10.07 2.01 4.46
N GLN A 109 9.53 0.99 5.13
CA GLN A 109 10.39 0.01 5.81
C GLN A 109 11.21 -0.79 4.82
N SER A 110 10.67 -1.14 3.65
CA SER A 110 11.43 -1.86 2.63
C SER A 110 12.68 -1.06 2.20
N ILE A 111 12.53 0.26 2.03
CA ILE A 111 13.63 1.17 1.69
C ILE A 111 14.66 1.21 2.83
N ILE A 112 14.21 1.38 4.07
CA ILE A 112 15.08 1.47 5.25
C ILE A 112 15.86 0.17 5.48
N MET A 113 15.21 -0.97 5.29
CA MET A 113 15.77 -2.30 5.51
C MET A 113 16.64 -2.79 4.34
N GLY A 114 16.55 -2.13 3.17
CA GLY A 114 17.16 -2.60 1.94
C GLY A 114 16.61 -3.95 1.44
N SER A 115 15.49 -4.41 2.00
CA SER A 115 14.82 -5.67 1.67
C SER A 115 13.33 -5.54 1.93
N CYS A 116 12.51 -6.32 1.22
CA CYS A 116 11.06 -6.27 1.41
C CYS A 116 10.62 -7.27 2.49
N PRO A 117 10.15 -6.80 3.65
CA PRO A 117 9.61 -7.68 4.68
C PRO A 117 8.30 -8.31 4.21
N ASP A 118 7.89 -9.38 4.88
CA ASP A 118 6.58 -9.98 4.68
C ASP A 118 5.47 -8.92 4.92
N CYS A 119 4.49 -8.84 4.01
CA CYS A 119 3.41 -7.87 4.05
C CYS A 119 2.54 -7.96 5.32
N SER A 120 2.55 -9.12 5.99
CA SER A 120 1.85 -9.39 7.25
C SER A 120 2.73 -9.23 8.49
N ALA A 121 4.05 -9.01 8.34
CA ALA A 121 4.99 -8.95 9.46
C ALA A 121 4.73 -7.83 10.47
N HIS A 122 4.03 -6.77 10.07
CA HIS A 122 3.74 -5.67 10.98
C HIS A 122 2.36 -5.06 10.73
N ARG A 123 1.62 -4.76 11.80
CA ARG A 123 0.26 -4.20 11.73
C ARG A 123 0.14 -2.91 10.91
N ARG A 124 1.20 -2.09 10.88
CA ARG A 124 1.24 -0.83 10.10
C ARG A 124 1.38 -1.04 8.59
N PHE A 125 1.79 -2.23 8.14
CA PHE A 125 1.81 -2.56 6.71
C PHE A 125 0.41 -2.73 6.15
N ARG A 126 -0.60 -2.90 7.02
CA ARG A 126 -1.99 -2.93 6.61
C ARG A 126 -2.43 -1.54 6.14
N TYR A 127 -3.08 -1.48 4.98
CA TYR A 127 -3.55 -0.24 4.33
C TYR A 127 -4.48 0.61 5.20
N ASP A 128 -5.24 -0.01 6.11
CA ASP A 128 -6.20 0.63 7.02
C ASP A 128 -5.66 0.79 8.45
N SER A 129 -4.36 0.65 8.67
CA SER A 129 -3.75 0.68 10.01
C SER A 129 -3.95 1.99 10.78
N GLY A 130 -4.32 3.08 10.11
CA GLY A 130 -4.70 4.36 10.72
C GLY A 130 -6.16 4.44 11.19
N ILE A 131 -7.00 3.47 10.84
CA ILE A 131 -8.37 3.36 11.35
C ILE A 131 -8.29 2.59 12.67
N GLU A 132 -8.18 3.30 13.79
CA GLU A 132 -8.37 2.65 15.10
C GLU A 132 -9.78 2.03 15.14
N PRO A 133 -9.94 0.77 15.55
CA PRO A 133 -11.26 0.23 15.79
C PRO A 133 -11.89 1.08 16.89
N ALA A 134 -13.04 1.68 16.60
CA ALA A 134 -13.81 2.46 17.57
C ALA A 134 -13.85 1.70 18.90
N LYS A 135 -13.29 2.29 19.96
CA LYS A 135 -13.36 1.73 21.32
C LYS A 135 -14.81 1.36 21.58
N LYS A 136 -15.11 0.07 21.75
CA LYS A 136 -16.42 -0.38 22.24
C LYS A 136 -16.66 0.40 23.54
N ARG A 137 -17.59 1.37 23.51
CA ARG A 137 -18.13 1.98 24.72
C ARG A 137 -18.85 0.84 25.45
N THR A 138 -18.16 0.21 26.37
CA THR A 138 -18.77 -0.65 27.38
C THR A 138 -19.69 0.24 28.20
N SER A 139 -20.98 0.20 27.87
CA SER A 139 -22.05 0.68 28.73
C SER A 139 -21.98 -0.11 30.04
N ARG A 140 -21.41 0.49 31.09
CA ARG A 140 -21.69 0.09 32.46
C ARG A 140 -23.13 0.51 32.74
N SER A 141 -24.06 -0.43 32.63
CA SER A 141 -25.35 -0.30 33.30
C SER A 141 -25.13 -0.51 34.80
N ARG A 142 -25.49 0.50 35.59
CA ARG A 142 -25.75 0.37 37.02
C ARG A 142 -27.19 -0.04 37.21
#